data_AF-A0A0C3IIT0-F1
#
_entry.id   AF-A0A0C3IIT0-F1
#
_cell.length_a   1.000
_cell.length_b   1.000
_cell.length_c   1.000
_cell.angle_alpha   90.00
_cell.angle_beta   90.00
_cell.angle_gamma   90.00
#
_symmetry.space_group_name_H-M   'P 1'
#
loop_
_entity.id
_entity.type
_entity.pdbx_description
1 polymer ?
#
loop_
_entity_poly.entity_id
_entity_poly.type
_entity_poly.pdbx_seq_one_letter_code
_entity_poly.pdbx_strand_id
1 'polypeptide(L)'
;MADPNLEECPNFKLAAFHKIHETMMATLDINLEQAIARLCTAWDNNHQCREEEAQQRENQHRQDPDPVPRPDKEGQNNKHHDTEHKKPQMADFTIGRPPPSILVNRPSQYATNKLTSCNYVKLWYFSLEGCNNVAKHARSNADDAFRISSTNDLLTLRPVASVKASQNAHAVGNDTDHNLNFSEFLQARVSFLHHIKMVPWPEKHINALTMFFWNLKSHPQCSTTNSNAIVLSYTSQVHCQWHDELKANNSHVFDISIINDMLMNSIAFEVNDVAQKRLA
;
A
#
# COMPACT_ATOMS: atom_id res chain seq x y z
N MET A 1 -14.49 20.24 -15.80
CA MET A 1 -15.05 18.96 -15.32
C MET A 1 -16.54 19.01 -15.58
N ALA A 2 -17.13 17.93 -16.10
CA ALA A 2 -18.58 17.85 -16.30
C ALA A 2 -19.29 17.85 -14.93
N ASP A 3 -20.44 18.52 -14.84
CA ASP A 3 -21.29 18.53 -13.65
C ASP A 3 -21.81 17.10 -13.40
N PRO A 4 -21.46 16.45 -12.28
CA PRO A 4 -21.92 15.10 -11.97
C PRO A 4 -23.44 14.96 -11.97
N ASN A 5 -24.17 16.04 -11.65
CA ASN A 5 -25.64 16.05 -11.57
C ASN A 5 -26.35 15.92 -12.94
N LEU A 6 -25.59 15.88 -14.05
CA LEU A 6 -26.12 15.78 -15.41
C LEU A 6 -25.79 14.44 -16.09
N GLU A 7 -25.14 13.51 -15.41
CA GLU A 7 -24.80 12.21 -15.99
C GLU A 7 -25.94 11.20 -15.77
N GLU A 8 -26.39 10.56 -16.85
CA GLU A 8 -27.40 9.48 -16.79
C GLU A 8 -26.73 8.11 -16.86
N CYS A 9 -27.39 7.12 -16.23
CA CYS A 9 -26.93 5.73 -16.24
C CYS A 9 -26.81 5.23 -17.69
N PRO A 10 -25.61 4.77 -18.13
CA PRO A 10 -25.43 4.20 -19.46
C PRO A 10 -26.38 3.04 -19.68
N ASN A 11 -26.97 2.96 -20.87
CA ASN A 11 -27.83 1.83 -21.20
C ASN A 11 -26.99 0.55 -21.39
N PHE A 12 -26.82 -0.22 -20.31
CA PHE A 12 -26.08 -1.47 -20.32
C PHE A 12 -26.73 -2.57 -21.16
N LYS A 13 -27.95 -2.39 -21.67
CA LYS A 13 -28.57 -3.34 -22.62
C LYS A 13 -27.97 -3.28 -24.02
N LEU A 14 -27.16 -2.27 -24.33
CA LEU A 14 -26.58 -2.08 -25.65
C LEU A 14 -25.54 -3.16 -25.99
N ALA A 15 -25.43 -3.49 -27.27
CA ALA A 15 -24.52 -4.51 -27.78
C ALA A 15 -23.03 -4.24 -27.44
N ALA A 16 -22.67 -2.97 -27.18
CA ALA A 16 -21.33 -2.58 -26.74
C ALA A 16 -20.89 -3.28 -25.43
N PHE A 17 -21.82 -3.70 -24.59
CA PHE A 17 -21.55 -4.32 -23.28
C PHE A 17 -21.63 -5.86 -23.30
N HIS A 18 -21.88 -6.47 -24.45
CA HIS A 18 -22.12 -7.92 -24.57
C HIS A 18 -21.00 -8.77 -23.99
N LYS A 19 -19.73 -8.42 -24.29
CA LYS A 19 -18.55 -9.15 -23.81
C LYS A 19 -18.40 -9.09 -22.27
N ILE A 20 -18.86 -8.00 -21.66
CA ILE A 20 -18.87 -7.84 -20.20
C ILE A 20 -19.96 -8.74 -19.61
N HIS A 21 -21.14 -8.80 -20.22
CA HIS A 21 -22.22 -9.70 -19.79
C HIS A 21 -21.79 -11.17 -19.88
N GLU A 22 -21.24 -11.62 -21.00
CA GLU A 22 -20.79 -13.02 -21.18
C GLU A 22 -19.77 -13.42 -20.10
N THR A 23 -18.82 -12.53 -19.82
CA THR A 23 -17.80 -12.76 -18.80
C THR A 23 -18.44 -12.87 -17.41
N MET A 24 -19.38 -11.98 -17.07
CA MET A 24 -20.06 -12.00 -15.77
C MET A 24 -20.98 -13.21 -15.59
N MET A 25 -21.70 -13.60 -16.65
CA MET A 25 -22.53 -14.80 -16.63
C MET A 25 -21.68 -16.06 -16.45
N ALA A 26 -20.55 -16.18 -17.16
CA ALA A 26 -19.64 -17.33 -17.05
C ALA A 26 -18.90 -17.41 -15.71
N THR A 27 -18.58 -16.27 -15.08
CA THR A 27 -17.82 -16.23 -13.83
C THR A 27 -18.68 -16.34 -12.58
N LEU A 28 -19.92 -15.83 -12.63
CA LEU A 28 -20.78 -15.70 -11.46
C LEU A 28 -22.00 -16.62 -11.51
N ASP A 29 -22.15 -17.40 -12.59
CA ASP A 29 -23.31 -18.27 -12.84
C ASP A 29 -24.64 -17.52 -12.69
N ILE A 30 -24.69 -16.31 -13.25
CA ILE A 30 -25.87 -15.42 -13.23
C ILE A 30 -26.42 -15.27 -14.64
N ASN A 31 -27.70 -14.91 -14.74
CA ASN A 31 -28.32 -14.62 -16.03
C ASN A 31 -28.06 -13.17 -16.51
N LEU A 32 -28.42 -12.90 -17.78
CA LEU A 32 -28.19 -11.60 -18.41
C LEU A 32 -28.88 -10.44 -17.68
N GLU A 33 -30.11 -10.64 -17.19
CA GLU A 33 -30.84 -9.61 -16.44
C GLU A 33 -30.15 -9.28 -15.12
N GLN A 34 -29.64 -10.30 -14.42
CA GLN A 34 -28.87 -10.13 -13.18
C GLN A 34 -27.52 -9.45 -13.44
N ALA A 35 -26.86 -9.75 -14.56
CA ALA A 35 -25.62 -9.08 -14.95
C ALA A 35 -25.85 -7.59 -15.25
N ILE A 36 -26.90 -7.26 -16.02
CA ILE A 36 -27.28 -5.87 -16.32
C ILE A 36 -27.68 -5.12 -15.05
N ALA A 37 -28.51 -5.73 -14.18
CA ALA A 37 -28.91 -5.13 -12.92
C ALA A 37 -27.70 -4.80 -12.03
N ARG A 38 -26.70 -5.69 -11.97
CA ARG A 38 -25.46 -5.44 -11.23
C ARG A 38 -24.64 -4.30 -11.79
N LEU A 39 -24.58 -4.14 -13.11
CA LEU A 39 -23.89 -3.02 -13.75
C LEU A 39 -24.61 -1.69 -13.48
N CYS A 40 -25.94 -1.66 -13.56
CA CYS A 40 -26.72 -0.48 -13.18
C CYS A 40 -26.47 -0.11 -11.72
N THR A 41 -26.59 -1.07 -10.79
CA THR A 41 -26.35 -0.82 -9.36
C THR A 41 -24.92 -0.33 -9.08
N ALA A 42 -23.92 -0.91 -9.74
CA ALA A 42 -22.53 -0.47 -9.57
C ALA A 42 -22.31 0.97 -10.08
N TRP A 43 -22.99 1.34 -11.18
CA TRP A 43 -22.95 2.70 -11.71
C TRP A 43 -23.69 3.67 -10.79
N ASP A 44 -24.89 3.35 -10.33
CA ASP A 44 -25.71 4.19 -9.43
C ASP A 44 -24.95 4.50 -8.13
N ASN A 45 -24.32 3.48 -7.53
CA ASN A 45 -23.51 3.65 -6.32
C ASN A 45 -22.31 4.59 -6.54
N ASN A 46 -21.67 4.50 -7.70
CA ASN A 46 -20.52 5.35 -8.04
C ASN A 46 -20.96 6.79 -8.38
N HIS A 47 -22.13 6.94 -9.02
CA HIS A 47 -22.72 8.23 -9.36
C HIS A 47 -23.14 8.99 -8.10
N GLN A 48 -23.88 8.34 -7.20
CA GLN A 48 -24.32 8.92 -5.94
C GLN A 48 -23.13 9.39 -5.07
N CYS A 49 -22.05 8.59 -5.01
CA CYS A 49 -20.85 8.98 -4.26
C CYS A 49 -20.22 10.27 -4.81
N ARG A 50 -20.21 10.46 -6.14
CA ARG A 50 -19.67 11.67 -6.78
C ARG A 50 -20.57 12.90 -6.58
N GLU A 51 -21.89 12.72 -6.58
CA GLU A 51 -22.84 13.79 -6.26
C GLU A 51 -22.67 14.27 -4.82
N GLU A 52 -22.55 13.34 -3.87
CA GLU A 52 -22.30 13.65 -2.46
C GLU A 52 -20.98 14.43 -2.27
N GLU A 53 -19.91 14.03 -2.96
CA GLU A 53 -18.62 14.73 -2.96
C GLU A 53 -18.68 16.13 -3.60
N ALA A 54 -19.51 16.32 -4.62
CA ALA A 54 -19.69 17.62 -5.27
C ALA A 54 -20.50 18.58 -4.39
N GLN A 55 -21.59 18.10 -3.79
CA GLN A 55 -22.42 18.86 -2.86
C GLN A 55 -21.64 19.28 -1.60
N GLN A 56 -20.75 18.41 -1.11
CA GLN A 56 -19.91 18.70 0.04
C GLN A 56 -18.87 19.79 -0.25
N ARG A 57 -18.33 19.82 -1.48
CA ARG A 57 -17.41 20.88 -1.93
C ARG A 57 -18.10 22.24 -2.07
N GLU A 58 -19.33 22.25 -2.58
CA GLU A 58 -20.10 23.50 -2.73
C GLU A 58 -20.50 24.10 -1.37
N ASN A 59 -20.87 23.25 -0.40
CA ASN A 59 -21.17 23.69 0.96
C ASN A 59 -19.95 24.23 1.71
N GLN A 60 -18.74 23.72 1.43
CA GLN A 60 -17.49 24.23 2.01
C GLN A 60 -17.13 25.62 1.46
N HIS A 61 -17.39 25.89 0.17
CA HIS A 61 -17.04 27.17 -0.44
C HIS A 61 -17.95 28.33 0.01
N ARG A 62 -19.17 28.04 0.49
CA ARG A 62 -20.13 29.05 0.96
C ARG A 62 -19.88 29.57 2.39
N GLN A 63 -18.88 29.05 3.11
CA GLN A 63 -18.64 29.36 4.53
C GLN A 63 -17.38 30.20 4.82
N ASP A 64 -16.67 30.71 3.81
CA ASP A 64 -15.45 31.53 3.99
C ASP A 64 -15.80 33.04 3.90
N PRO A 65 -15.69 33.85 4.98
CA PRO A 65 -15.82 35.30 4.89
C PRO A 65 -14.45 35.95 4.57
N ASP A 66 -14.43 36.87 3.60
CA ASP A 66 -13.25 37.63 3.17
C ASP A 66 -12.50 38.32 4.33
N PRO A 67 -11.15 38.34 4.36
CA PRO A 67 -10.39 38.94 5.44
C PRO A 67 -10.23 40.46 5.30
N VAL A 68 -10.60 41.19 6.35
CA VAL A 68 -10.37 42.64 6.53
C VAL A 68 -8.89 42.91 6.85
N PRO A 69 -8.22 43.95 6.29
CA PRO A 69 -6.82 44.24 6.59
C PRO A 69 -6.67 45.02 7.92
N ARG A 70 -5.65 44.68 8.72
CA ARG A 70 -5.22 45.47 9.90
C ARG A 70 -3.78 45.99 9.72
N PRO A 71 -3.46 47.19 10.25
CA PRO A 71 -2.20 47.87 9.99
C PRO A 71 -1.09 47.50 10.98
N ASP A 72 0.15 47.65 10.49
CA ASP A 72 1.42 47.46 11.18
C ASP A 72 1.57 48.28 12.47
N LYS A 73 2.20 47.67 13.49
CA LYS A 73 3.05 48.39 14.44
C LYS A 73 4.25 47.53 14.87
N GLU A 74 5.42 48.07 14.55
CA GLU A 74 6.73 47.68 15.06
C GLU A 74 6.86 47.98 16.56
N GLY A 75 7.72 47.20 17.24
CA GLY A 75 8.17 47.47 18.60
C GLY A 75 9.12 46.39 19.12
N GLN A 76 10.42 46.64 19.01
CA GLN A 76 11.52 45.84 19.58
C GLN A 76 11.48 45.83 21.13
N ASN A 77 11.80 44.70 21.79
CA ASN A 77 13.16 44.37 22.26
C ASN A 77 13.20 43.38 23.45
N ASN A 78 14.19 42.48 23.40
CA ASN A 78 14.93 41.81 24.48
C ASN A 78 14.35 40.70 25.40
N LYS A 79 14.86 39.48 25.14
CA LYS A 79 15.44 38.46 26.05
C LYS A 79 14.86 38.31 27.46
N HIS A 80 14.24 37.15 27.73
CA HIS A 80 14.83 36.03 28.50
C HIS A 80 13.83 34.88 28.64
N HIS A 81 14.33 33.65 28.49
CA HIS A 81 13.79 32.38 29.01
C HIS A 81 12.29 32.10 28.81
N ASP A 82 11.95 31.34 27.77
CA ASP A 82 11.32 30.04 28.00
C ASP A 82 11.46 29.21 26.73
N THR A 83 11.69 27.91 26.88
CA THR A 83 11.44 26.95 25.80
C THR A 83 9.97 27.10 25.42
N GLU A 84 9.70 27.86 24.35
CA GLU A 84 8.37 27.95 23.77
C GLU A 84 7.93 26.53 23.44
N HIS A 85 7.06 25.99 24.30
CA HIS A 85 6.20 24.89 23.96
C HIS A 85 5.39 25.38 22.74
N LYS A 86 5.92 25.13 21.54
CA LYS A 86 5.15 25.27 20.31
C LYS A 86 3.85 24.54 20.56
N LYS A 87 2.74 25.29 20.57
CA LYS A 87 1.40 24.71 20.65
C LYS A 87 1.37 23.55 19.66
N PRO A 88 0.91 22.35 20.05
CA PRO A 88 0.87 21.23 19.13
C PRO A 88 0.12 21.67 17.89
N GLN A 89 0.79 21.62 16.73
CA GLN A 89 0.20 21.89 15.44
C GLN A 89 -0.72 20.70 15.11
N MET A 90 -1.88 20.69 15.77
CA MET A 90 -2.89 19.68 15.61
C MET A 90 -3.70 20.04 14.37
N ALA A 91 -3.76 19.13 13.41
CA ALA A 91 -4.72 19.25 12.32
C ALA A 91 -6.13 19.25 12.92
N ASP A 92 -6.98 20.14 12.44
CA ASP A 92 -8.38 20.16 12.85
C ASP A 92 -9.09 18.91 12.30
N PHE A 93 -10.15 18.47 12.96
CA PHE A 93 -10.96 17.35 12.50
C PHE A 93 -12.18 17.86 11.75
N THR A 94 -12.59 17.13 10.71
CA THR A 94 -13.85 17.44 10.03
C THR A 94 -15.02 17.04 10.94
N ILE A 95 -15.72 18.03 11.51
CA ILE A 95 -16.94 17.81 12.29
C ILE A 95 -17.94 17.02 11.44
N GLY A 96 -18.49 15.92 11.98
CA GLY A 96 -19.44 15.07 11.27
C GLY A 96 -18.82 14.02 10.35
N ARG A 97 -17.49 13.99 10.16
CA ARG A 97 -16.83 12.90 9.44
C ARG A 97 -16.70 11.67 10.35
N PRO A 98 -17.38 10.55 10.06
CA PRO A 98 -17.19 9.33 10.84
C PRO A 98 -15.77 8.78 10.61
N PRO A 99 -15.23 7.99 11.56
CA PRO A 99 -14.03 7.22 11.28
C PRO A 99 -14.28 6.29 10.09
N PRO A 100 -13.24 5.96 9.29
CA PRO A 100 -13.37 5.00 8.20
C PRO A 100 -13.96 3.68 8.70
N SER A 101 -14.83 3.04 7.90
CA SER A 101 -15.47 1.76 8.25
C SER A 101 -14.47 0.63 8.51
N ILE A 102 -13.25 0.75 7.99
CA ILE A 102 -12.14 -0.17 8.23
C ILE A 102 -10.90 0.64 8.57
N LEU A 103 -10.33 0.41 9.76
CA LEU A 103 -9.03 0.93 10.14
C LEU A 103 -7.94 -0.03 9.65
N VAL A 104 -7.26 0.35 8.57
CA VAL A 104 -6.12 -0.41 8.06
C VAL A 104 -4.90 -0.13 8.93
N ASN A 105 -4.21 -1.18 9.35
CA ASN A 105 -2.98 -1.06 10.14
C ASN A 105 -1.92 -0.30 9.34
N ARG A 106 -1.42 0.81 9.91
CA ARG A 106 -0.43 1.66 9.27
C ARG A 106 0.98 1.02 9.37
N PRO A 107 1.68 0.80 8.25
CA PRO A 107 3.06 0.32 8.25
C PRO A 107 4.01 1.41 8.76
N SER A 108 5.27 1.02 9.01
CA SER A 108 6.31 1.96 9.45
C SER A 108 6.51 3.11 8.45
N GLN A 109 6.90 4.30 8.95
CA GLN A 109 7.30 5.40 8.06
C GLN A 109 8.49 5.02 7.17
N TYR A 110 9.41 4.19 7.65
CA TYR A 110 10.45 3.56 6.84
C TYR A 110 9.87 2.80 5.63
N ALA A 111 8.88 1.93 5.86
CA ALA A 111 8.23 1.15 4.81
C ALA A 111 7.44 2.05 3.84
N THR A 112 6.71 3.03 4.35
CA THR A 112 6.01 4.02 3.52
C THR A 112 6.99 4.79 2.65
N ASN A 113 8.11 5.28 3.20
CA ASN A 113 9.13 6.01 2.45
C ASN A 113 9.78 5.15 1.36
N LYS A 114 10.07 3.89 1.66
CA LYS A 114 10.59 2.92 0.69
C LYS A 114 9.58 2.69 -0.43
N LEU A 115 8.32 2.49 -0.09
CA LEU A 115 7.24 2.29 -1.05
C LEU A 115 7.06 3.52 -1.94
N THR A 116 6.99 4.74 -1.39
CA THR A 116 6.92 5.99 -2.18
C THR A 116 8.10 6.14 -3.14
N SER A 117 9.27 5.65 -2.76
CA SER A 117 10.49 5.70 -3.58
C SER A 117 10.64 4.50 -4.54
N CYS A 118 9.60 3.67 -4.70
CA CYS A 118 9.62 2.43 -5.49
C CYS A 118 10.76 1.45 -5.12
N ASN A 119 11.30 1.56 -3.90
CA ASN A 119 12.37 0.70 -3.43
C ASN A 119 11.79 -0.59 -2.83
N TYR A 120 12.60 -1.66 -2.88
CA TYR A 120 12.28 -2.91 -2.18
C TYR A 120 11.98 -2.65 -0.70
N VAL A 121 10.87 -3.22 -0.23
CA VAL A 121 10.46 -3.24 1.16
C VAL A 121 9.90 -4.62 1.48
N LYS A 122 10.38 -5.20 2.58
CA LYS A 122 9.92 -6.50 3.08
C LYS A 122 8.42 -6.48 3.37
N LEU A 123 7.72 -7.55 3.01
CA LEU A 123 6.30 -7.72 3.28
C LEU A 123 6.00 -7.76 4.78
N TRP A 124 6.95 -8.18 5.62
CA TRP A 124 6.77 -8.17 7.09
C TRP A 124 6.34 -6.81 7.63
N TYR A 125 6.78 -5.68 7.05
CA TYR A 125 6.35 -4.35 7.48
C TYR A 125 4.85 -4.07 7.30
N PHE A 126 4.18 -4.89 6.50
CA PHE A 126 2.76 -4.79 6.20
C PHE A 126 1.94 -5.89 6.91
N SER A 127 2.60 -6.80 7.65
CA SER A 127 1.93 -7.76 8.51
C SER A 127 1.35 -7.06 9.76
N LEU A 128 0.40 -7.71 10.43
CA LEU A 128 -0.13 -7.21 11.70
C LEU A 128 0.98 -6.99 12.74
N GLU A 129 1.93 -7.93 12.82
CA GLU A 129 3.07 -7.84 13.73
C GLU A 129 3.97 -6.65 13.38
N GLY A 130 4.32 -6.48 12.11
CA GLY A 130 5.14 -5.37 11.63
C GLY A 130 4.52 -4.01 11.93
N CYS A 131 3.23 -3.84 11.65
CA CYS A 131 2.51 -2.61 11.96
C CYS A 131 2.40 -2.36 13.48
N ASN A 132 2.14 -3.41 14.28
CA ASN A 132 2.07 -3.29 15.74
C ASN A 132 3.43 -2.97 16.39
N ASN A 133 4.52 -3.49 15.82
CA ASN A 133 5.88 -3.19 16.29
C ASN A 133 6.17 -1.68 16.22
N VAL A 134 5.71 -1.04 15.15
CA VAL A 134 5.81 0.41 14.96
C VAL A 134 4.91 1.14 15.94
N ALA A 135 3.66 0.72 16.11
CA ALA A 135 2.73 1.36 17.05
C ALA A 135 3.23 1.33 18.51
N LYS A 136 4.08 0.36 18.87
CA LYS A 136 4.75 0.30 20.18
C LYS A 136 5.93 1.28 20.26
N HIS A 137 6.73 1.40 19.20
CA HIS A 137 7.92 2.27 19.17
C HIS A 137 7.61 3.74 18.86
N ALA A 138 6.53 4.04 18.14
CA ALA A 138 6.06 5.41 17.89
C ALA A 138 5.62 6.13 19.18
N ARG A 139 5.27 5.38 20.22
CA ARG A 139 4.92 5.90 21.55
C ARG A 139 6.14 6.15 22.45
N SER A 140 7.35 5.81 22.00
CA SER A 140 8.59 5.92 22.76
C SER A 140 9.61 6.75 21.97
N ASN A 141 9.69 8.06 22.25
CA ASN A 141 10.71 9.08 21.88
C ASN A 141 11.51 8.93 20.55
N ALA A 142 11.04 8.15 19.58
CA ALA A 142 11.77 7.84 18.34
C ALA A 142 11.75 8.99 17.34
N ASP A 143 10.86 9.98 17.55
CA ASP A 143 10.83 11.24 16.81
C ASP A 143 11.86 12.28 17.33
N ASP A 144 12.45 12.08 18.52
CA ASP A 144 13.47 13.00 19.07
C ASP A 144 14.89 12.65 18.60
N ALA A 145 15.10 11.49 17.99
CA ALA A 145 16.40 11.08 17.46
C ALA A 145 16.48 11.43 15.96
N PHE A 146 17.40 12.31 15.60
CA PHE A 146 17.69 12.67 14.21
C PHE A 146 19.01 12.04 13.76
N ARG A 147 19.06 11.59 12.50
CA ARG A 147 20.28 11.12 11.85
C ARG A 147 20.65 12.06 10.71
N ILE A 148 21.91 12.43 10.64
CA ILE A 148 22.50 13.16 9.51
C ILE A 148 22.69 12.16 8.36
N SER A 149 22.14 12.47 7.19
CA SER A 149 22.31 11.71 5.95
C SER A 149 22.82 12.61 4.83
N SER A 150 23.80 12.13 4.05
CA SER A 150 24.28 12.83 2.85
C SER A 150 23.47 12.36 1.64
N THR A 151 22.89 13.30 0.91
CA THR A 151 22.24 13.05 -0.40
C THR A 151 22.70 14.16 -1.34
N ASN A 152 23.33 13.82 -2.47
CA ASN A 152 23.79 14.76 -3.49
C ASN A 152 24.57 15.97 -2.90
N ASP A 153 25.62 15.69 -2.14
CA ASP A 153 26.48 16.68 -1.46
C ASP A 153 25.79 17.59 -0.42
N LEU A 154 24.51 17.35 -0.10
CA LEU A 154 23.79 18.04 0.96
C LEU A 154 23.57 17.14 2.19
N LEU A 155 23.94 17.65 3.36
CA LEU A 155 23.64 17.01 4.64
C LEU A 155 22.20 17.34 5.05
N THR A 156 21.36 16.32 5.16
CA THR A 156 19.96 16.44 5.61
C THR A 156 19.76 15.73 6.94
N LEU A 157 19.11 16.41 7.89
CA LEU A 157 18.66 15.81 9.14
C LEU A 157 17.32 15.11 8.89
N ARG A 158 17.26 13.81 9.18
CA ARG A 158 16.03 13.02 9.06
C ARG A 158 15.73 12.32 10.39
N PRO A 159 14.46 12.23 10.82
CA PRO A 159 14.09 11.43 11.98
C PRO A 159 14.56 9.98 11.82
N VAL A 160 15.10 9.37 12.87
CA VAL A 160 15.63 8.00 12.84
C VAL A 160 14.56 7.01 12.40
N ALA A 161 13.30 7.21 12.80
CA ALA A 161 12.16 6.37 12.40
C ALA A 161 11.91 6.33 10.87
N SER A 162 12.35 7.36 10.14
CA SER A 162 12.18 7.47 8.69
C SER A 162 13.28 6.76 7.88
N VAL A 163 14.42 6.46 8.52
CA VAL A 163 15.63 5.93 7.88
C VAL A 163 16.01 4.53 8.38
N LYS A 164 15.76 4.23 9.66
CA LYS A 164 16.20 2.98 10.30
C LYS A 164 15.13 1.90 10.17
N ALA A 165 15.51 0.77 9.57
CA ALA A 165 14.74 -0.46 9.64
C ALA A 165 14.55 -0.89 11.11
N SER A 166 13.35 -1.35 11.48
CA SER A 166 13.08 -1.84 12.85
C SER A 166 14.12 -2.89 13.27
N GLN A 167 14.71 -2.75 14.46
CA GLN A 167 15.65 -3.73 15.01
C GLN A 167 15.00 -5.11 15.18
N ASN A 168 13.69 -5.19 15.36
CA ASN A 168 12.95 -6.45 15.44
C ASN A 168 12.83 -7.16 14.09
N ALA A 169 12.85 -6.41 12.98
CA ALA A 169 12.94 -6.99 11.64
C ALA A 169 14.31 -7.68 11.39
N HIS A 170 15.34 -7.35 12.20
CA HIS A 170 16.64 -8.00 12.18
C HIS A 170 16.85 -9.01 13.32
N ALA A 171 16.27 -8.78 14.50
CA ALA A 171 16.51 -9.60 15.70
C ALA A 171 15.71 -10.91 15.71
N VAL A 172 14.57 -10.97 15.02
CA VAL A 172 13.71 -12.16 14.95
C VAL A 172 14.16 -13.09 13.81
N GLY A 173 15.44 -13.11 13.42
CA GLY A 173 15.89 -13.89 12.26
C GLY A 173 15.11 -13.60 10.96
N ASN A 174 14.24 -12.58 10.91
CA ASN A 174 13.38 -12.16 9.79
C ASN A 174 14.19 -11.38 8.74
N ASP A 175 15.42 -11.84 8.52
CA ASP A 175 16.31 -11.30 7.52
C ASP A 175 15.70 -11.51 6.12
N THR A 176 14.89 -12.57 5.94
CA THR A 176 14.11 -13.00 4.75
C THR A 176 12.59 -12.64 4.80
N ASP A 177 11.85 -12.37 3.69
CA ASP A 177 10.36 -12.54 3.71
C ASP A 177 9.98 -14.02 3.93
N HIS A 178 10.95 -14.94 3.79
CA HIS A 178 10.79 -16.38 4.01
C HIS A 178 10.56 -16.81 5.46
N ASN A 179 10.72 -15.91 6.44
CA ASN A 179 10.46 -16.21 7.86
C ASN A 179 9.07 -15.76 8.33
N LEU A 180 8.30 -15.12 7.45
CA LEU A 180 6.86 -14.96 7.67
C LEU A 180 6.20 -16.34 7.69
N ASN A 181 5.28 -16.59 8.62
CA ASN A 181 4.41 -17.74 8.42
C ASN A 181 3.45 -17.46 7.24
N PHE A 182 2.94 -18.52 6.61
CA PHE A 182 2.15 -18.35 5.37
C PHE A 182 0.87 -17.51 5.57
N SER A 183 0.25 -17.58 6.74
CA SER A 183 -0.92 -16.76 7.06
C SER A 183 -0.57 -15.27 7.14
N GLU A 184 0.54 -14.95 7.80
CA GLU A 184 1.06 -13.58 7.87
C GLU A 184 1.42 -13.03 6.49
N PHE A 185 2.03 -13.86 5.64
CA PHE A 185 2.28 -13.50 4.24
C PHE A 185 0.99 -13.18 3.48
N LEU A 186 -0.04 -14.03 3.61
CA LEU A 186 -1.33 -13.81 2.95
C LEU A 186 -2.03 -12.52 3.43
N GLN A 187 -1.84 -12.12 4.68
CA GLN A 187 -2.32 -10.86 5.21
C GLN A 187 -1.46 -9.67 4.74
N ALA A 188 -0.13 -9.82 4.84
CA ALA A 188 0.84 -8.79 4.49
C ALA A 188 0.73 -8.37 3.03
N ARG A 189 0.53 -9.32 2.09
CA ARG A 189 0.34 -8.98 0.67
C ARG A 189 -0.90 -8.12 0.43
N VAL A 190 -2.00 -8.35 1.16
CA VAL A 190 -3.24 -7.56 1.03
C VAL A 190 -3.00 -6.14 1.53
N SER A 191 -2.35 -6.02 2.69
CA SER A 191 -1.96 -4.73 3.26
C SER A 191 -0.97 -3.99 2.36
N PHE A 192 0.04 -4.67 1.81
CA PHE A 192 0.99 -4.12 0.85
C PHE A 192 0.29 -3.57 -0.41
N LEU A 193 -0.60 -4.36 -1.03
CA LEU A 193 -1.37 -3.94 -2.21
C LEU A 193 -2.36 -2.81 -1.92
N HIS A 194 -2.83 -2.68 -0.67
CA HIS A 194 -3.62 -1.52 -0.27
C HIS A 194 -2.74 -0.26 -0.25
N HIS A 195 -1.58 -0.32 0.41
CA HIS A 195 -0.70 0.84 0.58
C HIS A 195 -0.04 1.27 -0.74
N ILE A 196 0.27 0.34 -1.65
CA ILE A 196 0.88 0.67 -2.94
C ILE A 196 -0.05 1.50 -3.83
N LYS A 197 -1.37 1.35 -3.66
CA LYS A 197 -2.38 2.15 -4.38
C LYS A 197 -2.51 3.58 -3.84
N MET A 198 -1.97 3.85 -2.64
CA MET A 198 -2.02 5.17 -2.01
C MET A 198 -0.79 6.03 -2.34
N VAL A 199 0.19 5.48 -3.06
CA VAL A 199 1.41 6.16 -3.50
C VAL A 199 1.42 6.23 -5.03
N PRO A 200 2.16 7.19 -5.64
CA PRO A 200 2.10 7.45 -7.08
C PRO A 200 2.89 6.40 -7.89
N TRP A 201 2.51 5.13 -7.79
CA TRP A 201 3.08 4.03 -8.57
C TRP A 201 2.42 3.94 -9.95
N PRO A 202 3.19 3.61 -11.01
CA PRO A 202 2.63 3.29 -12.31
C PRO A 202 1.65 2.12 -12.23
N GLU A 203 0.46 2.26 -12.83
CA GLU A 203 -0.59 1.24 -12.79
C GLU A 203 -0.11 -0.12 -13.31
N LYS A 204 0.74 -0.12 -14.35
CA LYS A 204 1.39 -1.33 -14.89
C LYS A 204 2.11 -2.13 -13.81
N HIS A 205 2.81 -1.46 -12.89
CA HIS A 205 3.57 -2.11 -11.81
C HIS A 205 2.64 -2.65 -10.71
N ILE A 206 1.60 -1.89 -10.36
CA ILE A 206 0.58 -2.34 -9.40
C ILE A 206 -0.13 -3.59 -9.93
N ASN A 207 -0.49 -3.60 -11.22
CA ASN A 207 -1.14 -4.73 -11.87
C ASN A 207 -0.22 -5.96 -11.93
N ALA A 208 1.06 -5.77 -12.27
CA ALA A 208 2.03 -6.87 -12.29
C ALA A 208 2.21 -7.51 -10.90
N LEU A 209 2.34 -6.70 -9.83
CA LEU A 209 2.42 -7.19 -8.45
C LEU A 209 1.13 -7.88 -8.00
N THR A 210 -0.03 -7.35 -8.39
CA THR A 210 -1.34 -7.98 -8.09
C THR A 210 -1.43 -9.36 -8.75
N MET A 211 -1.08 -9.45 -10.03
CA MET A 211 -1.08 -10.71 -10.78
C MET A 211 -0.03 -11.68 -10.25
N PHE A 212 1.15 -11.21 -9.85
CA PHE A 212 2.17 -12.02 -9.20
C PHE A 212 1.63 -12.73 -7.94
N PHE A 213 1.05 -11.98 -7.00
CA PHE A 213 0.49 -12.58 -5.77
C PHE A 213 -0.69 -13.51 -6.04
N TRP A 214 -1.46 -13.25 -7.09
CA TRP A 214 -2.54 -14.12 -7.53
C TRP A 214 -2.00 -15.43 -8.10
N ASN A 215 -1.13 -15.35 -9.11
CA ASN A 215 -0.57 -16.50 -9.80
C ASN A 215 0.22 -17.40 -8.86
N LEU A 216 0.95 -16.80 -7.92
CA LEU A 216 1.64 -17.52 -6.87
C LEU A 216 0.68 -18.34 -5.99
N LYS A 217 -0.45 -17.75 -5.56
CA LYS A 217 -1.45 -18.48 -4.74
C LYS A 217 -2.10 -19.61 -5.53
N SER A 218 -2.32 -19.43 -6.82
CA SER A 218 -2.96 -20.41 -7.71
C SER A 218 -1.98 -21.46 -8.26
N HIS A 219 -0.69 -21.36 -7.95
CA HIS A 219 0.34 -22.24 -8.49
C HIS A 219 0.25 -23.68 -7.94
N PRO A 220 0.47 -24.74 -8.73
CA PRO A 220 0.41 -26.13 -8.26
C PRO A 220 1.34 -26.46 -7.08
N GLN A 221 2.48 -25.78 -6.95
CA GLN A 221 3.38 -25.93 -5.80
C GLN A 221 2.76 -25.49 -4.46
N CYS A 222 1.62 -24.80 -4.46
CA CYS A 222 0.87 -24.52 -3.24
C CYS A 222 0.25 -25.78 -2.60
N SER A 223 0.14 -26.89 -3.35
CA SER A 223 -0.45 -28.15 -2.88
C SER A 223 0.58 -29.25 -2.61
N THR A 224 1.88 -28.96 -2.68
CA THR A 224 2.95 -29.94 -2.47
C THR A 224 3.45 -29.96 -1.02
N THR A 225 4.26 -30.96 -0.67
CA THR A 225 4.96 -30.99 0.62
C THR A 225 5.87 -29.76 0.76
N ASN A 226 5.89 -29.14 1.94
CA ASN A 226 6.62 -27.89 2.21
C ASN A 226 6.20 -26.69 1.34
N SER A 227 5.01 -26.73 0.73
CA SER A 227 4.48 -25.68 -0.17
C SER A 227 4.66 -24.26 0.35
N ASN A 228 4.34 -24.03 1.62
CA ASN A 228 4.49 -22.73 2.26
C ASN A 228 5.92 -22.19 2.17
N ALA A 229 6.92 -23.02 2.52
CA ALA A 229 8.32 -22.62 2.50
C ALA A 229 8.82 -22.35 1.08
N ILE A 230 8.39 -23.17 0.11
CA ILE A 230 8.71 -23.00 -1.31
C ILE A 230 8.16 -21.67 -1.83
N VAL A 231 6.87 -21.43 -1.62
CA VAL A 231 6.18 -20.22 -2.08
C VAL A 231 6.77 -18.96 -1.46
N LEU A 232 7.04 -18.97 -0.16
CA LEU A 232 7.65 -17.84 0.54
C LEU A 232 9.08 -17.57 0.06
N SER A 233 9.86 -18.62 -0.18
CA SER A 233 11.24 -18.50 -0.67
C SER A 233 11.27 -17.92 -2.08
N TYR A 234 10.45 -18.45 -2.99
CA TYR A 234 10.29 -17.92 -4.35
C TYR A 234 9.84 -16.46 -4.32
N THR A 235 8.83 -16.14 -3.51
CA THR A 235 8.30 -14.78 -3.41
C THR A 235 9.37 -13.81 -2.96
N SER A 236 10.11 -14.16 -1.91
CA SER A 236 11.14 -13.27 -1.37
C SER A 236 12.25 -13.01 -2.37
N GLN A 237 12.71 -14.04 -3.10
CA GLN A 237 13.79 -13.90 -4.07
C GLN A 237 13.36 -13.05 -5.27
N VAL A 238 12.21 -13.38 -5.88
CA VAL A 238 11.73 -12.71 -7.09
C VAL A 238 11.30 -11.28 -6.81
N HIS A 239 10.62 -11.03 -5.69
CA HIS A 239 10.21 -9.68 -5.30
C HIS A 239 11.42 -8.75 -5.07
N CYS A 240 12.47 -9.24 -4.39
CA CYS A 240 13.70 -8.48 -4.18
C CYS A 240 14.41 -8.20 -5.52
N GLN A 241 14.66 -9.25 -6.30
CA GLN A 241 15.37 -9.14 -7.58
C GLN A 241 14.66 -8.20 -8.55
N TRP A 242 13.33 -8.25 -8.63
CA TRP A 242 12.55 -7.37 -9.49
C TRP A 242 12.73 -5.89 -9.14
N HIS A 243 12.72 -5.57 -7.84
CA HIS A 243 13.00 -4.21 -7.37
C HIS A 243 14.43 -3.76 -7.63
N ASP A 244 15.41 -4.67 -7.52
CA ASP A 244 16.81 -4.37 -7.82
C ASP A 244 17.00 -4.06 -9.32
N GLU A 245 16.32 -4.79 -10.20
CA GLU A 245 16.33 -4.53 -11.65
C GLU A 245 15.64 -3.21 -12.03
N LEU A 246 14.51 -2.88 -11.38
CA LEU A 246 13.87 -1.57 -11.52
C LEU A 246 14.82 -0.45 -11.12
N LYS A 247 15.51 -0.60 -9.99
CA LYS A 247 16.43 0.41 -9.47
C LYS A 247 17.68 0.58 -10.32
N ALA A 248 18.16 -0.49 -10.96
CA ALA A 248 19.31 -0.45 -11.86
C ALA A 248 18.99 0.27 -13.20
N ASN A 249 17.73 0.65 -13.44
CA ASN A 249 17.25 1.18 -14.73
C ASN A 249 17.61 0.24 -15.90
N ASN A 250 17.56 -1.07 -15.67
CA ASN A 250 17.80 -2.06 -16.71
C ASN A 250 16.75 -1.90 -17.81
N SER A 251 17.16 -1.91 -19.08
CA SER A 251 16.22 -1.78 -20.21
C SER A 251 15.23 -2.95 -20.33
N HIS A 252 15.50 -4.06 -19.62
CA HIS A 252 14.74 -5.30 -19.69
C HIS A 252 14.46 -5.87 -18.30
N VAL A 253 13.75 -5.10 -17.46
CA VAL A 253 13.20 -5.64 -16.19
C VAL A 253 12.14 -6.71 -16.53
N PHE A 254 12.25 -7.89 -15.93
CA PHE A 254 11.28 -8.96 -16.17
C PHE A 254 9.88 -8.63 -15.62
N ASP A 255 8.86 -9.25 -16.20
CA ASP A 255 7.49 -9.16 -15.72
C ASP A 255 7.28 -10.08 -14.52
N ILE A 256 7.25 -9.49 -13.32
CA ILE A 256 7.05 -10.22 -12.05
C ILE A 256 5.73 -11.01 -12.02
N SER A 257 4.73 -10.67 -12.85
CA SER A 257 3.48 -11.42 -12.88
C SER A 257 3.63 -12.86 -13.42
N ILE A 258 4.71 -13.12 -14.16
CA ILE A 258 4.99 -14.43 -14.77
C ILE A 258 5.76 -15.28 -13.76
N ILE A 259 5.18 -16.42 -13.35
CA ILE A 259 5.87 -17.37 -12.48
C ILE A 259 6.85 -18.20 -13.33
N ASN A 260 8.12 -18.17 -12.95
CA ASN A 260 9.16 -18.97 -13.58
C ASN A 260 9.17 -20.37 -12.94
N ASP A 261 8.55 -21.33 -13.63
CA ASP A 261 8.44 -22.72 -13.16
C ASP A 261 9.81 -23.38 -12.92
N MET A 262 10.82 -23.07 -13.74
CA MET A 262 12.16 -23.63 -13.55
C MET A 262 12.78 -23.16 -12.24
N LEU A 263 12.70 -21.86 -11.95
CA LEU A 263 13.18 -21.30 -10.69
C LEU A 263 12.37 -21.82 -9.50
N MET A 264 11.04 -21.86 -9.62
CA MET A 264 10.15 -22.41 -8.59
C MET A 264 10.50 -23.86 -8.25
N ASN A 265 10.75 -24.70 -9.27
CA ASN A 265 11.12 -26.10 -9.07
C ASN A 265 12.54 -26.26 -8.50
N SER A 266 13.49 -25.39 -8.86
CA SER A 266 14.82 -25.37 -8.25
C SER A 266 14.73 -25.07 -6.75
N ILE A 267 13.96 -24.04 -6.36
CA ILE A 267 13.72 -23.70 -4.96
C ILE A 267 12.99 -24.84 -4.25
N ALA A 268 12.01 -25.46 -4.90
CA ALA A 268 11.30 -26.62 -4.33
C ALA A 268 12.25 -27.78 -4.03
N PHE A 269 13.21 -28.06 -4.92
CA PHE A 269 14.22 -29.09 -4.70
C PHE A 269 15.10 -28.76 -3.48
N GLU A 270 15.62 -27.54 -3.39
CA GLU A 270 16.46 -27.09 -2.27
C GLU A 270 15.73 -27.16 -0.92
N VAL A 271 14.49 -26.66 -0.87
CA VAL A 271 13.66 -26.68 0.36
C VAL A 271 13.40 -28.11 0.81
N ASN A 272 13.10 -29.02 -0.12
CA ASN A 272 12.83 -30.41 0.21
C ASN A 272 14.10 -31.17 0.66
N ASP A 273 15.25 -30.94 0.03
CA ASP A 273 16.55 -31.51 0.45
C ASP A 273 16.93 -31.07 1.88
N VAL A 274 16.77 -29.77 2.20
CA VAL A 274 17.00 -29.25 3.55
C VAL A 274 16.03 -29.87 4.56
N ALA A 275 14.76 -30.04 4.20
CA ALA A 275 13.76 -30.66 5.07
C ALA A 275 14.10 -32.14 5.36
N GLN A 276 14.55 -32.89 4.35
CA GLN A 276 14.95 -34.29 4.51
C GLN A 276 16.17 -34.42 5.43
N LYS A 277 17.18 -33.58 5.26
CA LYS A 277 18.39 -33.58 6.11
C LYS A 277 18.12 -33.24 7.58
N ARG A 278 17.03 -32.52 7.89
CA ARG A 278 16.63 -32.21 9.28
C ARG A 278 15.91 -33.36 9.98
N LEU A 279 15.40 -34.33 9.22
CA LEU A 279 14.69 -35.50 9.74
C LEU A 279 15.61 -36.71 9.93
N ALA A 280 16.80 -36.69 9.32
CA ALA A 280 17.85 -37.70 9.44
C ALA A 280 18.76 -37.41 10.63
#